data_AF-A0A6I7PBB5-F1
#
_entry.id   AF-A0A6I7PBB5-F1
#
_cell.length_a   1.000
_cell.length_b   1.000
_cell.length_c   1.000
_cell.angle_alpha   90.00
_cell.angle_beta   90.00
_cell.angle_gamma   90.00
#
_symmetry.space_group_name_H-M   'P 1'
#
loop_
_entity.id
_entity.type
_entity.pdbx_description
1 polymer ?
#
loop_
_entity_poly.entity_id
_entity_poly.type
_entity_poly.pdbx_seq_one_letter_code
_entity_poly.pdbx_strand_id
1 'polypeptide(L)'
;MGVAPVDINAGAKTSAYWSMANYSHVSILVAIGNMDNAATITVTENTNSSAVGEATIGFDYYAIDGNGNTGARTTATDAGFSTGTTNNRMWVIEVDAEQLSDGKPWMAVKTTNPATSSIITIIPVLSGARYAQAKPPAAF
;
A
#
# COMPACT_ATOMS: atom_id res chain seq x y z
N MET A 1 2.56 10.73 -3.84
CA MET A 1 3.04 9.66 -2.95
C MET A 1 2.10 9.62 -1.76
N GLY A 2 1.52 8.45 -1.43
CA GLY A 2 0.56 8.29 -0.31
C GLY A 2 -0.80 8.96 -0.49
N VAL A 3 -1.63 8.84 0.56
CA VAL A 3 -2.90 9.57 0.76
C VAL A 3 -2.80 10.22 2.14
N ALA A 4 -2.86 11.55 2.19
CA ALA A 4 -2.94 12.28 3.47
C ALA A 4 -4.25 11.94 4.20
N PRO A 5 -4.34 12.15 5.54
CA PRO A 5 -5.57 11.91 6.29
C PRO A 5 -6.78 12.57 5.61
N VAL A 6 -7.74 11.75 5.20
CA VAL A 6 -8.92 12.20 4.43
C VAL A 6 -10.13 11.33 4.71
N ASP A 7 -11.32 11.91 4.63
CA ASP A 7 -12.57 11.17 4.63
C ASP A 7 -12.78 10.46 3.27
N ILE A 8 -12.90 9.13 3.32
CA ILE A 8 -13.14 8.29 2.13
C ILE A 8 -14.63 8.12 1.80
N ASN A 9 -15.54 8.65 2.62
CA ASN A 9 -16.96 8.71 2.32
C ASN A 9 -17.28 9.59 1.10
N ALA A 10 -16.49 10.67 0.94
CA ALA A 10 -16.56 11.56 -0.21
C ALA A 10 -16.08 10.90 -1.51
N GLY A 11 -15.79 9.60 -1.48
CA GLY A 11 -15.35 8.78 -2.61
C GLY A 11 -14.12 7.96 -2.25
N ALA A 12 -14.12 6.73 -2.75
CA ALA A 12 -12.96 5.83 -2.79
C ALA A 12 -11.67 6.60 -3.09
N LYS A 13 -10.58 6.27 -2.41
CA LYS A 13 -9.27 6.89 -2.64
C LYS A 13 -8.35 5.93 -3.34
N THR A 14 -7.56 6.48 -4.25
CA THR A 14 -6.40 5.84 -4.84
C THR A 14 -5.20 6.68 -4.47
N SER A 15 -4.19 6.08 -3.86
CA SER A 15 -2.94 6.76 -3.64
C SER A 15 -2.29 7.13 -4.97
N ALA A 16 -1.50 8.20 -5.02
CA ALA A 16 -0.69 8.46 -6.21
C ALA A 16 0.21 7.27 -6.52
N TYR A 17 0.40 6.93 -7.79
CA TYR A 17 1.25 5.79 -8.20
C TYR A 17 2.73 6.03 -7.86
N TRP A 18 3.44 4.98 -7.44
CA TRP A 18 4.90 4.98 -7.21
C TRP A 18 5.56 3.79 -7.89
N SER A 19 6.88 3.86 -8.13
CA SER A 19 7.64 2.81 -8.81
C SER A 19 8.56 2.04 -7.87
N MET A 20 8.48 0.71 -7.92
CA MET A 20 9.37 -0.26 -7.27
C MET A 20 10.61 -0.58 -8.11
N ALA A 21 10.79 0.02 -9.30
CA ALA A 21 11.86 -0.36 -10.23
C ALA A 21 13.28 -0.35 -9.62
N ASN A 22 13.52 0.50 -8.60
CA ASN A 22 14.82 0.64 -7.93
C ASN A 22 14.82 0.11 -6.48
N TYR A 23 13.74 -0.54 -6.03
CA TYR A 23 13.55 -0.94 -4.64
C TYR A 23 13.16 -2.41 -4.57
N SER A 24 13.73 -3.15 -3.63
CA SER A 24 13.36 -4.56 -3.45
C SER A 24 12.02 -4.74 -2.74
N HIS A 25 11.61 -3.75 -1.96
CA HIS A 25 10.54 -3.91 -0.98
C HIS A 25 9.79 -2.61 -0.71
N VAL A 26 8.52 -2.72 -0.36
CA VAL A 26 7.70 -1.61 0.15
C VAL A 26 6.89 -2.07 1.36
N SER A 27 7.01 -1.31 2.44
CA SER A 27 6.13 -1.39 3.60
C SER A 27 5.12 -0.25 3.52
N ILE A 28 3.83 -0.56 3.51
CA ILE A 28 2.76 0.43 3.35
C ILE A 28 1.98 0.50 4.66
N LEU A 29 2.03 1.67 5.29
CA LEU A 29 1.22 1.96 6.46
C LEU A 29 -0.15 2.45 6.02
N VAL A 30 -1.19 1.73 6.44
CA VAL A 30 -2.58 2.15 6.29
C VAL A 30 -3.12 2.37 7.69
N ALA A 31 -3.51 3.60 8.04
CA ALA A 31 -4.06 3.89 9.35
C ALA A 31 -5.45 4.50 9.24
N ILE A 32 -6.35 4.06 10.12
CA ILE A 32 -7.71 4.59 10.24
C ILE A 32 -7.90 5.28 11.59
N GLY A 33 -8.51 6.46 11.56
CA GLY A 33 -8.94 7.18 12.76
C GLY A 33 -10.34 6.75 13.17
N ASN A 34 -11.33 7.12 12.35
CA ASN A 34 -12.72 6.70 12.47
C ASN A 34 -13.10 5.76 11.32
N MET A 35 -13.93 4.74 11.58
CA MET A 35 -14.39 3.74 10.62
C MET A 35 -15.77 3.22 11.01
N ASP A 36 -16.82 3.94 10.62
CA ASP A 36 -18.21 3.58 10.97
C ASP A 36 -18.73 2.41 10.14
N ASN A 37 -18.19 2.21 8.94
CA ASN A 37 -18.45 1.06 8.09
C ASN A 37 -17.15 0.61 7.39
N ALA A 38 -17.09 -0.67 7.04
CA ALA A 38 -15.89 -1.25 6.46
C ALA A 38 -15.60 -0.73 5.06
N ALA A 39 -14.32 -0.48 4.78
CA ALA A 39 -13.78 -0.33 3.45
C ALA A 39 -12.92 -1.54 3.09
N THR A 40 -12.73 -1.77 1.79
CA THR A 40 -11.79 -2.77 1.27
C THR A 40 -10.52 -2.07 0.85
N ILE A 41 -9.38 -2.59 1.28
CA ILE A 41 -8.05 -2.15 0.87
C ILE A 41 -7.48 -3.14 -0.15
N THR A 42 -7.12 -2.63 -1.32
CA THR A 42 -6.46 -3.40 -2.38
C THR A 42 -5.14 -2.74 -2.80
N VAL A 43 -4.23 -3.54 -3.34
CA VAL A 43 -2.94 -3.09 -3.88
C VAL A 43 -2.91 -3.43 -5.36
N THR A 44 -2.57 -2.47 -6.21
CA THR A 44 -2.47 -2.69 -7.66
C THR A 44 -1.04 -2.57 -8.15
N GLU A 45 -0.75 -3.26 -9.25
CA GLU A 45 0.44 -3.13 -10.07
C GLU A 45 0.07 -2.63 -11.48
N ASN A 46 0.98 -1.92 -12.14
CA ASN A 46 0.74 -1.19 -13.39
C ASN A 46 2.05 -1.02 -14.16
N THR A 47 1.95 -0.76 -15.47
CA THR A 47 3.13 -0.50 -16.31
C THR A 47 3.69 0.91 -16.16
N ASN A 48 2.86 1.87 -15.74
CA ASN A 48 3.25 3.27 -15.58
C ASN A 48 2.43 4.00 -14.50
N SER A 49 2.76 5.28 -14.29
CA SER A 49 2.09 6.17 -13.32
C SER A 49 0.65 6.55 -13.66
N SER A 50 0.12 6.09 -14.79
CA SER A 50 -1.20 6.43 -15.33
C SER A 50 -2.16 5.23 -15.33
N ALA A 51 -1.92 4.25 -14.45
CA ALA A 51 -2.74 3.05 -14.28
C ALA A 51 -2.85 2.13 -15.53
N VAL A 52 -1.91 2.22 -16.47
CA VAL A 52 -1.96 1.37 -17.66
C VAL A 52 -1.66 -0.08 -17.27
N GLY A 53 -2.49 -1.02 -17.74
CA GLY A 53 -2.32 -2.44 -17.45
C GLY A 53 -2.56 -2.81 -15.97
N GLU A 54 -3.34 -2.00 -15.27
CA GLU A 54 -3.65 -2.19 -13.86
C GLU A 54 -4.18 -3.59 -13.56
N ALA A 55 -3.60 -4.22 -12.54
CA ALA A 55 -4.11 -5.46 -11.96
C ALA A 55 -3.99 -5.40 -10.45
N THR A 56 -4.97 -5.95 -9.72
CA THR A 56 -4.85 -6.14 -8.28
C THR A 56 -3.97 -7.35 -7.99
N ILE A 57 -3.13 -7.26 -6.97
CA ILE A 57 -2.24 -8.33 -6.54
C ILE A 57 -2.58 -8.79 -5.13
N GLY A 58 -2.22 -10.03 -4.81
CA GLY A 58 -2.16 -10.48 -3.43
C GLY A 58 -0.97 -9.88 -2.69
N PHE A 59 -1.06 -9.81 -1.37
CA PHE A 59 -0.01 -9.24 -0.51
C PHE A 59 -0.13 -9.79 0.90
N ASP A 60 0.93 -9.63 1.68
CA ASP A 60 0.90 -9.94 3.10
C ASP A 60 0.72 -8.68 3.93
N TYR A 61 0.07 -8.82 5.08
CA TYR A 61 -0.14 -7.71 5.99
C TYR A 61 -0.20 -8.15 7.45
N TYR A 62 -0.04 -7.16 8.32
CA TYR A 62 -0.17 -7.28 9.76
C TYR A 62 -1.15 -6.22 10.25
N ALA A 63 -2.19 -6.63 10.99
CA ALA A 63 -3.06 -5.68 11.67
C ALA A 63 -2.40 -5.22 12.98
N ILE A 64 -2.44 -3.94 13.26
CA ILE A 64 -1.96 -3.31 14.50
C ILE A 64 -3.17 -2.73 15.22
N ASP A 65 -3.43 -3.17 16.44
CA ASP A 65 -4.56 -2.69 17.24
C ASP A 65 -4.34 -1.27 17.80
N GLY A 66 -5.36 -0.70 18.43
CA GLY A 66 -5.28 0.64 19.03
C GLY A 66 -4.33 0.76 20.22
N ASN A 67 -3.78 -0.35 20.70
CA ASN A 67 -2.74 -0.38 21.73
C ASN A 67 -1.33 -0.56 21.14
N GLY A 68 -1.21 -0.67 19.82
CA GLY A 68 0.06 -0.88 19.13
C GLY A 68 0.50 -2.34 19.05
N ASN A 69 -0.35 -3.32 19.40
CA ASN A 69 0.01 -4.73 19.28
C ASN A 69 -0.11 -5.18 17.82
N THR A 70 0.96 -5.76 17.29
CA THR A 70 0.99 -6.36 15.95
C THR A 70 0.42 -7.78 15.98
N GLY A 71 -0.59 -8.03 15.15
CA GLY A 71 -1.17 -9.35 14.92
C GLY A 71 -0.28 -10.25 14.06
N ALA A 72 -0.77 -11.47 13.79
CA ALA A 72 -0.07 -12.41 12.93
C ALA A 72 -0.03 -11.94 11.46
N ARG A 73 0.99 -12.37 10.72
CA ARG A 73 1.05 -12.22 9.27
C ARG A 73 -0.16 -12.88 8.64
N THR A 74 -0.87 -12.14 7.80
CA THR A 74 -2.05 -12.60 7.07
C THR A 74 -1.87 -12.30 5.59
N THR A 75 -2.25 -13.24 4.73
CA THR A 75 -2.20 -13.05 3.27
C THR A 75 -3.57 -12.61 2.76
N ALA A 76 -3.62 -11.50 2.04
CA ALA A 76 -4.77 -11.09 1.23
C ALA A 76 -4.58 -11.61 -0.20
N THR A 77 -5.67 -12.08 -0.82
CA THR A 77 -5.67 -12.33 -2.27
C THR A 77 -5.80 -11.00 -3.02
N ASP A 78 -5.93 -11.06 -4.34
CA ASP A 78 -6.31 -9.94 -5.20
C ASP A 78 -7.67 -9.28 -4.85
N ALA A 79 -8.46 -9.88 -3.94
CA ALA A 79 -9.66 -9.25 -3.38
C ALA A 79 -9.34 -8.20 -2.30
N GLY A 80 -8.10 -8.17 -1.79
CA GLY A 80 -7.69 -7.30 -0.70
C GLY A 80 -8.19 -7.78 0.67
N PHE A 81 -8.25 -6.86 1.64
CA PHE A 81 -8.83 -7.13 2.96
C PHE A 81 -9.84 -6.05 3.37
N SER A 82 -10.76 -6.42 4.26
CA SER A 82 -11.73 -5.50 4.87
C SER A 82 -11.13 -4.84 6.12
N THR A 83 -11.25 -3.52 6.24
CA THR A 83 -10.82 -2.77 7.43
C THR A 83 -11.63 -3.15 8.69
N GLY A 84 -12.81 -3.74 8.50
CA GLY A 84 -13.83 -3.84 9.54
C GLY A 84 -14.32 -2.47 9.98
N THR A 85 -14.96 -2.41 11.15
CA THR A 85 -15.57 -1.19 11.73
C THR A 85 -14.88 -0.73 13.02
N THR A 86 -13.68 -1.22 13.28
CA THR A 86 -12.94 -0.88 14.51
C THR A 86 -12.12 0.38 14.28
N ASN A 87 -12.36 1.41 15.09
CA ASN A 87 -11.60 2.66 15.08
C ASN A 87 -10.15 2.47 15.56
N ASN A 88 -9.30 3.47 15.27
CA ASN A 88 -7.91 3.53 15.74
C ASN A 88 -7.11 2.25 15.44
N ARG A 89 -7.17 1.77 14.20
CA ARG A 89 -6.44 0.58 13.74
C ARG A 89 -5.44 0.97 12.66
N MET A 90 -4.36 0.22 12.58
CA MET A 90 -3.37 0.35 11.52
C MET A 90 -3.11 -1.00 10.88
N TRP A 91 -2.61 -1.00 9.66
CA TRP A 91 -2.05 -2.15 8.99
C TRP A 91 -0.69 -1.80 8.40
N VAL A 92 0.19 -2.78 8.43
CA VAL A 92 1.43 -2.78 7.66
C VAL A 92 1.23 -3.79 6.54
N ILE A 93 1.20 -3.32 5.30
CA ILE A 93 1.20 -4.19 4.11
C ILE A 93 2.64 -4.31 3.62
N GLU A 94 3.09 -5.52 3.34
CA GLU A 94 4.42 -5.81 2.85
C GLU A 94 4.35 -6.38 1.44
N VAL A 95 5.08 -5.76 0.50
CA VAL A 95 5.21 -6.24 -0.87
C VAL A 95 6.66 -6.24 -1.31
N ASP A 96 7.13 -7.38 -1.79
CA ASP A 96 8.43 -7.55 -2.44
C ASP A 96 8.30 -7.34 -3.96
N ALA A 97 9.33 -6.76 -4.57
CA ALA A 97 9.36 -6.53 -6.01
C ALA A 97 9.26 -7.85 -6.83
N GLU A 98 9.65 -8.99 -6.25
CA GLU A 98 9.54 -10.31 -6.86
C GLU A 98 8.10 -10.82 -6.96
N GLN A 99 7.17 -10.21 -6.22
CA GLN A 99 5.74 -10.50 -6.32
C GLN A 99 5.07 -9.76 -7.49
N LEU A 100 5.76 -8.80 -8.10
CA LEU A 100 5.22 -8.03 -9.22
C LEU A 100 5.39 -8.80 -10.53
N SER A 101 4.38 -8.67 -11.40
CA SER A 101 4.46 -9.15 -12.77
C SER A 101 5.54 -8.42 -13.55
N ASP A 102 6.13 -9.12 -14.51
CA ASP A 102 7.13 -8.54 -15.41
C ASP A 102 6.56 -7.30 -16.14
N GLY A 103 7.38 -6.25 -16.23
CA GLY A 103 7.00 -4.97 -16.84
C GLY A 103 5.97 -4.14 -16.05
N LYS A 104 5.59 -4.52 -14.82
CA LYS A 104 4.64 -3.77 -13.98
C LYS A 104 5.22 -3.20 -12.68
N PRO A 105 6.25 -2.34 -12.74
CA PRO A 105 6.92 -1.86 -11.54
C PRO A 105 6.13 -0.78 -10.77
N TRP A 106 4.98 -0.32 -11.27
CA TRP A 106 4.23 0.78 -10.66
C TRP A 106 3.09 0.30 -9.79
N MET A 107 2.97 0.84 -8.59
CA MET A 107 1.98 0.40 -7.62
C MET A 107 1.12 1.53 -7.08
N ALA A 108 -0.07 1.18 -6.60
CA ALA A 108 -0.94 2.04 -5.80
C ALA A 108 -1.75 1.22 -4.79
N VAL A 109 -2.22 1.87 -3.73
CA VAL A 109 -3.23 1.35 -2.81
C VAL A 109 -4.56 2.02 -3.11
N LYS A 110 -5.63 1.22 -3.09
CA LYS A 110 -7.00 1.68 -3.30
C LYS A 110 -7.87 1.32 -2.13
N THR A 111 -8.86 2.19 -1.87
CA THR A 111 -9.91 1.97 -0.90
C THR A 111 -11.26 1.92 -1.60
N THR A 112 -12.22 1.17 -1.09
CA THR A 112 -13.63 1.37 -1.46
C THR A 112 -14.26 2.50 -0.65
N ASN A 113 -15.44 2.98 -1.09
CA ASN A 113 -16.23 3.94 -0.32
C ASN A 113 -17.07 3.17 0.73
N PRO A 114 -16.90 3.43 2.04
CA PRO A 114 -17.68 2.79 3.10
C PRO A 114 -19.09 3.37 3.30
N ALA A 115 -19.50 4.38 2.52
CA ALA A 115 -20.81 5.07 2.61
C ALA A 115 -21.10 5.77 3.95
N THR A 116 -20.10 5.88 4.82
CA THR A 116 -20.13 6.57 6.13
C THR A 116 -18.78 7.25 6.37
N SER A 117 -18.72 8.22 7.30
CA SER A 117 -17.51 9.01 7.52
C SER A 117 -16.38 8.14 8.06
N SER A 118 -15.29 8.10 7.29
CA SER A 118 -14.22 7.13 7.50
C SER A 118 -12.90 7.80 7.16
N ILE A 119 -12.03 7.98 8.16
CA ILE A 119 -10.77 8.72 7.99
C ILE A 119 -9.63 7.73 7.78
N ILE A 120 -8.94 7.82 6.64
CA ILE A 120 -7.79 6.99 6.32
C ILE A 120 -6.56 7.83 5.96
N THR A 121 -5.37 7.28 6.22
CA THR A 121 -4.10 7.72 5.66
C THR A 121 -3.34 6.53 5.11
N ILE A 122 -2.60 6.73 4.01
CA ILE A 122 -1.79 5.70 3.36
C ILE A 122 -0.38 6.25 3.13
N ILE A 123 0.64 5.56 3.64
CA ILE A 123 2.03 5.97 3.58
C ILE A 123 2.89 4.80 3.09
N PRO A 124 3.30 4.78 1.80
CA PRO A 124 4.25 3.81 1.30
C PRO A 124 5.69 4.20 1.68
N VAL A 125 6.46 3.22 2.17
CA VAL A 125 7.89 3.34 2.51
C VAL A 125 8.67 2.34 1.66
N LEU A 126 9.37 2.84 0.64
CA LEU A 126 10.16 2.01 -0.26
C LEU A 126 11.54 1.77 0.34
N SER A 127 12.01 0.53 0.33
CA SER A 127 13.26 0.11 0.95
C SER A 127 14.03 -0.91 0.10
N GLY A 128 15.26 -1.22 0.53
CA GLY A 128 16.16 -2.11 -0.22
C GLY A 128 16.54 -1.56 -1.60
N ALA A 129 17.04 -0.32 -1.63
CA ALA A 129 17.49 0.32 -2.86
C ALA A 129 18.53 -0.55 -3.59
N ARG A 130 18.30 -0.85 -4.88
CA ARG A 130 19.09 -1.81 -5.66
C ARG A 130 20.17 -1.16 -6.55
N TYR A 131 20.60 0.07 -6.28
CA TYR A 131 21.63 0.70 -7.10
C TYR A 131 22.94 -0.11 -7.05
N ALA A 132 23.31 -0.71 -8.18
CA ALA A 132 24.72 -0.93 -8.50
C ALA A 132 25.33 0.47 -8.58
N GLN A 133 25.96 0.96 -7.51
CA GLN A 133 26.78 2.15 -7.62
C GLN A 133 27.82 1.87 -8.71
N ALA A 134 27.78 2.65 -9.79
CA ALA A 134 28.92 2.76 -10.67
C ALA A 134 30.13 3.04 -9.77
N LYS A 135 31.12 2.14 -9.82
CA LYS A 135 32.39 2.31 -9.10
C LYS A 135 32.87 3.74 -9.35
N PRO A 136 33.16 4.55 -8.32
CA PRO A 136 33.75 5.86 -8.55
C PRO A 136 35.00 5.67 -9.42
N PRO A 137 35.23 6.51 -10.44
CA PRO A 137 36.41 6.37 -11.30
C PRO A 137 37.65 6.27 -10.40
N ALA A 138 38.51 5.29 -10.67
CA ALA A 138 39.76 5.19 -9.94
C ALA A 138 40.49 6.52 -10.07
N ALA A 139 40.91 7.10 -8.94
CA ALA A 139 41.76 8.28 -8.96
C ALA A 139 43.03 7.93 -9.77
N PHE A 140 43.29 8.71 -10.82
CA PHE A 140 44.53 8.68 -11.58
C PHE A 140 45.64 9.38 -10.80
#